data_AF-A0A060CFP9-F1
#
_entry.id   AF-A0A060CFP9-F1
#
_cell.length_a   1.000
_cell.length_b   1.000
_cell.length_c   1.000
_cell.angle_alpha   90.00
_cell.angle_beta   90.00
_cell.angle_gamma   90.00
#
_symmetry.space_group_name_H-M   'P 1'
#
loop_
_entity.id
_entity.type
_entity.pdbx_description
1 polymer ?
#
loop_
_entity_poly.entity_id
_entity_poly.type
_entity_poly.pdbx_seq_one_letter_code
_entity_poly.pdbx_strand_id
1 'polypeptide(L)'
;MLNNWESTYFDFDETKLKSLFKDTKELGVDLFLLDDGWFGNSYPRNGDHAGLGDWQANRKKLPNGIASLAKEATSTGVKFGIWLEPEMVNPKSDLYSRHPDWVIKQPKRPEYYFRHQLVLDLSNPEVQDFVFHVVDS
;
A
#
# COMPACT_ATOMS: atom_id res chain seq x y z
N MET A 1 6.93 -6.89 -17.10
CA MET A 1 6.09 -6.38 -15.99
C MET A 1 5.93 -4.90 -16.20
N LEU A 2 4.71 -4.38 -16.11
CA LEU A 2 4.42 -2.95 -16.09
C LEU A 2 4.14 -2.54 -14.64
N ASN A 3 4.91 -1.60 -14.11
CA ASN A 3 4.72 -0.99 -12.80
C ASN A 3 4.18 0.44 -13.01
N ASN A 4 3.07 0.79 -12.37
CA ASN A 4 2.43 2.09 -12.60
C ASN A 4 3.12 3.28 -11.90
N TRP A 5 4.13 3.06 -11.04
CA TRP A 5 4.79 4.11 -10.26
C TRP A 5 5.27 5.29 -11.13
N GLU A 6 6.08 5.03 -12.16
CA GLU A 6 6.59 6.10 -13.03
C GLU A 6 5.54 6.66 -14.00
N SER A 7 4.37 6.00 -14.12
CA SER A 7 3.27 6.44 -15.00
C SER A 7 2.23 7.28 -14.27
N THR A 8 2.08 7.11 -12.95
CA THR A 8 1.03 7.79 -12.18
C THR A 8 1.51 8.39 -10.87
N TYR A 9 2.64 7.95 -10.32
CA TYR A 9 2.98 8.15 -8.90
C TYR A 9 1.74 7.89 -8.04
N PHE A 10 1.38 8.81 -7.14
CA PHE A 10 0.17 8.74 -6.32
C PHE A 10 -1.12 9.19 -7.04
N ASP A 11 -1.06 9.70 -8.26
CA ASP A 11 -2.18 10.28 -9.00
C ASP A 11 -2.86 9.25 -9.93
N PHE A 12 -3.63 8.35 -9.31
CA PHE A 12 -4.44 7.36 -10.01
C PHE A 12 -5.81 7.15 -9.34
N ASP A 13 -6.73 6.63 -10.14
CA ASP A 13 -8.03 6.09 -9.72
C ASP A 13 -8.30 4.74 -10.40
N GLU A 14 -9.39 4.10 -10.02
CA GLU A 14 -9.79 2.80 -10.58
C GLU A 14 -9.94 2.82 -12.12
N THR A 15 -10.45 3.91 -12.70
CA THR A 15 -10.66 4.01 -14.15
C THR A 15 -9.33 4.05 -14.90
N LYS A 16 -8.39 4.88 -14.44
CA LYS A 16 -7.05 5.02 -15.01
C LYS A 16 -6.25 3.73 -14.91
N LEU A 17 -6.37 2.99 -13.81
CA LEU A 17 -5.71 1.69 -13.69
C LEU A 17 -6.28 0.65 -14.64
N LYS A 18 -7.61 0.62 -14.83
CA LYS A 18 -8.25 -0.32 -15.76
C LYS A 18 -7.86 -0.09 -17.22
N SER A 19 -7.64 1.16 -17.64
CA SER A 19 -7.15 1.42 -19.00
C SER A 19 -5.74 0.87 -19.21
N LEU A 20 -4.87 0.94 -18.20
CA LEU A 20 -3.49 0.44 -18.28
C LEU A 20 -3.39 -1.07 -18.48
N PHE A 21 -4.41 -1.86 -18.11
CA PHE A 21 -4.41 -3.31 -18.37
C PHE A 21 -4.44 -3.64 -19.86
N LYS A 22 -5.16 -2.84 -20.66
CA LYS A 22 -5.18 -3.01 -22.12
C LYS A 22 -3.81 -2.69 -22.71
N ASP A 23 -3.23 -1.57 -22.31
CA ASP A 23 -1.90 -1.13 -22.74
C ASP A 23 -0.82 -2.17 -22.37
N THR A 24 -0.94 -2.79 -21.20
CA THR A 24 -0.03 -3.86 -20.72
C THR A 24 0.02 -5.02 -21.72
N LYS A 25 -1.13 -5.44 -22.29
CA LYS A 25 -1.17 -6.48 -23.33
C LYS A 25 -0.61 -6.02 -24.65
N GLU A 26 -0.90 -4.79 -25.08
CA GLU A 26 -0.35 -4.24 -26.32
C GLU A 26 1.18 -4.15 -26.30
N LEU A 27 1.76 -3.88 -25.12
CA LEU A 27 3.20 -3.85 -24.89
C LEU A 27 3.85 -5.25 -24.78
N GLY A 28 3.07 -6.33 -24.85
CA GLY A 28 3.58 -7.71 -24.79
C GLY A 28 4.04 -8.15 -23.39
N VAL A 29 3.58 -7.49 -22.33
CA VAL A 29 3.88 -7.87 -20.94
C VAL A 29 2.67 -8.52 -20.28
N ASP A 30 2.92 -9.51 -19.40
CA ASP A 30 1.86 -10.34 -18.81
C ASP A 30 1.56 -10.05 -17.33
N LEU A 31 2.21 -9.06 -16.72
CA LEU A 31 2.04 -8.71 -15.31
C LEU A 31 1.94 -7.20 -15.16
N PHE A 32 0.85 -6.76 -14.52
CA PHE A 32 0.66 -5.42 -14.00
C PHE A 32 0.91 -5.42 -12.49
N LEU A 33 1.75 -4.50 -12.01
CA LEU A 33 2.04 -4.29 -10.59
C LEU A 33 1.45 -2.94 -10.16
N LEU A 34 0.48 -2.98 -9.25
CA LEU A 34 -0.04 -1.79 -8.57
C LEU A 34 0.93 -1.36 -7.45
N ASP A 35 1.60 -0.25 -7.66
CA ASP A 35 2.58 0.33 -6.72
C ASP A 35 1.91 1.19 -5.62
N ASP A 36 2.72 1.90 -4.83
CA ASP A 36 2.33 2.67 -3.64
C ASP A 36 1.15 3.62 -3.90
N GLY A 37 0.31 3.80 -2.88
CA GLY A 37 -0.80 4.76 -2.89
C GLY A 37 -2.21 4.20 -2.98
N TRP A 38 -2.36 2.87 -2.92
CA TRP A 38 -3.66 2.19 -3.06
C TRP A 38 -4.43 2.04 -1.73
N PHE A 39 -3.81 2.36 -0.60
CA PHE A 39 -4.29 2.05 0.76
C PHE A 39 -4.51 3.30 1.64
N GLY A 40 -5.09 3.10 2.82
CA GLY A 40 -5.41 4.13 3.81
C GLY A 40 -6.75 4.84 3.53
N ASN A 41 -7.55 5.05 4.57
CA ASN A 41 -8.85 5.74 4.49
C ASN A 41 -8.90 7.00 5.36
N SER A 42 -8.73 6.87 6.69
CA SER A 42 -8.66 8.02 7.61
C SER A 42 -7.44 8.90 7.28
N TYR A 43 -6.30 8.25 7.02
CA TYR A 43 -5.05 8.85 6.56
C TYR A 43 -4.66 8.23 5.20
N PRO A 44 -5.17 8.75 4.09
CA PRO A 44 -4.97 8.12 2.79
C PRO A 44 -3.51 8.23 2.30
N ARG A 45 -2.99 7.16 1.71
CA ARG A 45 -1.67 7.11 1.07
C ARG A 45 -1.71 7.84 -0.28
N ASN A 46 -1.77 9.16 -0.24
CA ASN A 46 -1.69 10.03 -1.43
C ASN A 46 -0.33 10.72 -1.56
N GLY A 47 0.61 10.32 -0.72
CA GLY A 47 1.98 10.81 -0.62
C GLY A 47 2.70 9.97 0.45
N ASP A 48 4.00 10.22 0.64
CA ASP A 48 4.83 9.45 1.57
C ASP A 48 4.63 9.83 3.06
N HIS A 49 3.86 10.88 3.35
CA HIS A 49 3.68 11.44 4.70
C HIS A 49 2.57 10.76 5.54
N ALA A 50 1.82 9.82 5.00
CA ALA A 50 0.66 9.23 5.67
C ALA A 50 0.31 7.83 5.14
N GLY A 51 -0.43 7.05 5.94
CA GLY A 51 -1.11 5.83 5.51
C GLY A 51 -0.34 4.52 5.68
N LEU A 52 1.00 4.51 5.81
CA LEU A 52 1.72 3.27 6.15
C LEU A 52 1.22 2.74 7.49
N GLY A 53 0.87 1.45 7.50
CA GLY A 53 0.17 0.78 8.60
C GLY A 53 -1.33 0.55 8.36
N ASP A 54 -1.96 1.26 7.43
CA ASP A 54 -3.41 1.20 7.17
C ASP A 54 -3.70 0.51 5.83
N TRP A 55 -3.57 -0.81 5.79
CA TRP A 55 -3.58 -1.63 4.57
C TRP A 55 -4.96 -1.92 3.94
N GLN A 56 -5.96 -1.10 4.22
CA GLN A 56 -7.27 -1.20 3.59
C GLN A 56 -7.30 -0.38 2.31
N ALA A 57 -7.90 -0.90 1.23
CA ALA A 57 -8.04 -0.18 -0.02
C ALA A 57 -8.64 1.22 0.20
N ASN A 58 -8.00 2.24 -0.35
CA ASN A 58 -8.45 3.62 -0.31
C ASN A 58 -9.73 3.74 -1.16
N ARG A 59 -10.89 3.80 -0.50
CA ARG A 59 -12.19 3.79 -1.19
C ARG A 59 -12.49 5.04 -2.01
N LYS A 60 -11.73 6.12 -1.83
CA LYS A 60 -11.85 7.32 -2.67
C LYS A 60 -11.23 7.10 -4.06
N LYS A 61 -10.07 6.44 -4.12
CA LYS A 61 -9.39 6.07 -5.39
C LYS A 61 -9.99 4.81 -6.01
N LEU A 62 -10.29 3.84 -5.15
CA LEU A 62 -10.69 2.48 -5.50
C LEU A 62 -12.04 2.16 -4.84
N PRO A 63 -13.14 2.76 -5.30
CA PRO A 63 -14.46 2.57 -4.68
C PRO A 63 -14.85 1.09 -4.63
N ASN A 64 -14.53 0.33 -5.68
CA ASN A 64 -14.83 -1.10 -5.74
C ASN A 64 -13.72 -2.00 -5.14
N GLY A 65 -12.66 -1.41 -4.59
CA GLY A 65 -11.53 -2.11 -3.96
C GLY A 65 -10.62 -2.86 -4.93
N ILE A 66 -9.58 -3.50 -4.38
CA ILE A 66 -8.53 -4.19 -5.14
C ILE A 66 -9.07 -5.40 -5.92
N ALA A 67 -10.04 -6.12 -5.36
CA ALA A 67 -10.64 -7.29 -6.01
C ALA A 67 -11.24 -6.95 -7.40
N SER A 68 -11.81 -5.74 -7.56
CA SER A 68 -12.32 -5.25 -8.85
C SER A 68 -11.21 -5.13 -9.89
N LEU A 69 -10.06 -4.59 -9.49
CA LEU A 69 -8.88 -4.45 -10.37
C LEU A 69 -8.30 -5.81 -10.74
N ALA A 70 -8.11 -6.70 -9.77
CA ALA A 70 -7.59 -8.04 -10.02
C ALA A 70 -8.49 -8.84 -10.98
N LYS A 71 -9.81 -8.70 -10.86
CA LYS A 71 -10.78 -9.32 -11.77
C LYS A 71 -10.67 -8.78 -13.19
N GLU A 72 -10.52 -7.46 -13.36
CA GLU A 72 -10.34 -6.83 -14.68
C GLU A 72 -8.99 -7.18 -15.32
N ALA A 73 -7.92 -7.22 -14.54
CA ALA A 73 -6.62 -7.70 -15.02
C ALA A 73 -6.74 -9.16 -15.52
N THR A 74 -7.39 -10.03 -14.74
CA THR A 74 -7.61 -11.43 -15.11
C THR A 74 -8.46 -11.56 -16.38
N SER A 75 -9.52 -10.77 -16.54
CA SER A 75 -10.38 -10.81 -17.74
C SER A 75 -9.67 -10.37 -19.02
N THR A 76 -8.61 -9.56 -18.89
CA THR A 76 -7.74 -9.12 -19.99
C THR A 76 -6.52 -10.03 -20.19
N GLY A 77 -6.41 -11.13 -19.43
CA GLY A 77 -5.29 -12.07 -19.48
C GLY A 77 -4.00 -11.54 -18.88
N VAL A 78 -4.07 -10.47 -18.09
CA VAL A 78 -2.96 -9.84 -17.38
C VAL A 78 -2.91 -10.37 -15.95
N LYS A 79 -1.73 -10.81 -15.48
CA LYS A 79 -1.51 -11.12 -14.06
C LYS A 79 -1.49 -9.83 -13.26
N PHE A 80 -1.98 -9.89 -12.03
CA PHE A 80 -2.03 -8.73 -11.12
C PHE A 80 -1.09 -8.95 -9.94
N GLY A 81 -0.27 -7.95 -9.63
CA GLY A 81 0.56 -7.87 -8.43
C GLY A 81 0.28 -6.58 -7.68
N ILE A 82 0.66 -6.55 -6.40
CA ILE A 82 0.47 -5.39 -5.52
C ILE A 82 1.72 -5.14 -4.68
N TRP A 83 2.03 -3.88 -4.43
CA TRP A 83 3.12 -3.46 -3.55
C TRP A 83 2.65 -3.35 -2.09
N LEU A 84 3.53 -3.77 -1.16
CA LEU A 84 3.36 -3.71 0.29
C LEU A 84 4.69 -3.27 0.95
N GLU A 85 4.59 -2.62 2.11
CA GLU A 85 5.73 -2.28 2.99
C GLU A 85 5.30 -2.48 4.46
N PRO A 86 4.96 -3.72 4.87
CA PRO A 86 4.23 -3.98 6.11
C PRO A 86 5.06 -3.74 7.38
N GLU A 87 6.38 -3.64 7.25
CA GLU A 87 7.33 -3.35 8.33
C GLU A 87 7.40 -1.86 8.73
N MET A 88 6.71 -0.97 8.00
CA MET A 88 6.77 0.48 8.21
C MET A 88 5.43 1.06 8.62
N VAL A 89 5.47 2.16 9.35
CA VAL A 89 4.29 2.90 9.79
C VAL A 89 4.51 4.41 9.71
N ASN A 90 3.50 5.17 9.30
CA ASN A 90 3.53 6.62 9.39
C ASN A 90 2.93 7.08 10.73
N PRO A 91 3.46 8.16 11.36
CA PRO A 91 2.81 8.77 12.51
C PRO A 91 1.37 9.22 12.22
N LYS A 92 1.08 9.59 10.96
CA LYS A 92 -0.28 9.84 10.45
C LYS A 92 -0.87 8.53 9.89
N SER A 93 -1.25 7.63 10.79
CA SER A 93 -1.98 6.39 10.49
C SER A 93 -2.89 6.00 11.66
N ASP A 94 -3.91 5.20 11.38
CA ASP A 94 -4.78 4.62 12.40
C ASP A 94 -4.01 3.57 13.23
N LEU A 95 -3.04 2.87 12.64
CA LEU A 95 -2.16 1.94 13.34
C LEU A 95 -1.34 2.65 14.43
N TYR A 96 -0.58 3.68 14.08
CA TYR A 96 0.28 4.39 15.03
C TYR A 96 -0.54 5.11 16.10
N SER A 97 -1.71 5.65 15.74
CA SER A 97 -2.60 6.30 16.70
C SER A 97 -3.09 5.35 17.81
N ARG A 98 -3.25 4.07 17.49
CA ARG A 98 -3.69 3.02 18.43
C ARG A 98 -2.52 2.35 19.16
N HIS A 99 -1.40 2.17 18.47
CA HIS A 99 -0.25 1.42 18.95
C HIS A 99 1.06 2.21 18.77
N PRO A 100 1.23 3.36 19.44
CA PRO A 100 2.48 4.14 19.36
C PRO A 100 3.67 3.44 20.04
N ASP A 101 3.43 2.32 20.72
CA ASP A 101 4.39 1.43 21.35
C ASP A 101 4.92 0.33 20.42
N TRP A 102 4.31 0.12 19.26
CA TRP A 102 4.73 -0.90 18.30
C TRP A 102 5.90 -0.50 17.39
N VAL A 103 6.45 0.71 17.54
CA VAL A 103 7.61 1.18 16.76
C VAL A 103 8.91 0.99 17.53
N ILE A 104 10.00 0.76 16.79
CA ILE A 104 11.35 0.72 17.37
C ILE A 104 11.69 2.11 17.94
N LYS A 105 11.81 2.19 19.27
CA LYS A 105 12.13 3.43 19.98
C LYS A 105 13.04 3.19 21.16
N GLN A 106 13.90 4.18 21.45
CA GLN A 106 14.69 4.19 22.67
C GLN A 106 14.04 5.12 23.71
N PRO A 107 13.85 4.67 24.96
CA PRO A 107 13.33 5.54 26.02
C PRO A 107 14.14 6.84 26.14
N LYS A 108 13.43 7.97 26.29
CA LYS A 108 13.99 9.33 26.44
C LYS A 108 14.74 9.84 25.21
N ARG A 109 14.57 9.24 24.03
CA ARG A 109 15.01 9.81 22.76
C ARG A 109 13.80 10.27 21.94
N PRO A 110 13.93 11.39 21.21
CA PRO A 110 12.91 11.76 20.24
C PRO A 110 12.84 10.72 19.13
N GLU A 111 11.67 10.61 18.51
CA GLU A 111 11.50 9.84 17.29
C GLU A 111 12.30 10.46 16.15
N TYR A 112 12.89 9.61 15.34
CA TYR A 112 13.64 10.01 14.15
C TYR A 112 12.95 9.43 12.93
N TYR A 113 12.53 10.31 12.03
CA TYR A 113 11.87 9.91 10.79
C TYR A 113 12.87 9.87 9.65
N PHE A 114 12.80 8.81 8.85
CA PHE A 114 13.38 8.77 7.52
C PHE A 114 12.23 8.60 6.54
N ARG A 115 12.11 9.44 5.50
CA ARG A 115 10.96 9.45 4.57
C ARG A 115 9.59 9.51 5.28
N HIS A 116 9.50 10.28 6.38
CA HIS A 116 8.25 10.49 7.15
C HIS A 116 7.64 9.24 7.80
N GLN A 117 8.40 8.15 7.92
CA GLN A 117 7.97 6.87 8.48
C GLN A 117 8.87 6.41 9.64
N LEU A 118 8.35 5.45 10.40
CA LEU A 118 9.00 4.71 11.48
C LEU A 118 9.00 3.22 11.16
N VAL A 119 9.91 2.47 11.78
CA VAL A 119 10.01 1.02 11.64
C VAL A 119 9.21 0.35 12.76
N LEU A 120 8.35 -0.61 12.41
CA LEU A 120 7.65 -1.45 13.37
C LEU A 120 8.63 -2.42 14.05
N ASP A 121 8.41 -2.69 15.34
CA ASP A 121 9.23 -3.61 16.12
C ASP A 121 8.83 -5.06 15.86
N LEU A 122 9.45 -5.67 14.85
CA LEU A 122 9.23 -7.08 14.51
C LEU A 122 9.75 -8.07 15.58
N SER A 123 10.35 -7.61 16.68
CA SER A 123 10.62 -8.49 17.83
C SER A 123 9.39 -8.69 18.73
N ASN A 124 8.37 -7.83 18.60
CA ASN A 124 7.09 -7.96 19.29
C ASN A 124 6.18 -8.96 18.55
N PRO A 125 5.75 -10.07 19.19
CA PRO A 125 4.84 -11.05 18.58
C PRO A 125 3.52 -10.45 18.05
N GLU A 126 2.95 -9.44 18.72
CA GLU A 126 1.71 -8.80 18.25
C GLU A 126 1.90 -8.06 16.92
N VAL A 127 3.09 -7.49 16.72
CA VAL A 127 3.45 -6.82 15.46
C VAL A 127 3.68 -7.85 14.36
N GLN A 128 4.31 -8.98 14.68
CA GLN A 128 4.47 -10.09 13.73
C GLN A 128 3.11 -10.61 13.26
N ASP A 129 2.19 -10.85 14.20
CA ASP A 129 0.83 -11.27 13.90
C ASP A 129 0.14 -10.24 13.00
N PHE A 130 0.23 -8.94 13.34
CA PHE A 130 -0.32 -7.88 12.50
C PHE A 130 0.23 -7.93 11.06
N VAL A 131 1.55 -7.99 10.90
CA VAL A 131 2.21 -8.04 9.57
C VAL A 131 1.80 -9.28 8.78
N PHE A 132 1.68 -10.43 9.43
CA PHE A 132 1.19 -11.65 8.78
C PHE A 132 -0.24 -11.47 8.25
N HIS A 133 -1.13 -10.92 9.08
CA HIS A 133 -2.53 -10.72 8.68
C HIS A 133 -2.69 -9.69 7.57
N VAL A 134 -1.77 -8.73 7.39
CA VAL A 134 -1.80 -7.81 6.22
C VAL A 134 -1.72 -8.56 4.90
N VAL A 135 -1.03 -9.71 4.85
CA VAL A 135 -0.84 -10.50 3.63
C VAL A 135 -1.86 -11.62 3.49
N ASP A 136 -2.32 -12.20 4.60
CA ASP A 136 -3.26 -13.33 4.61
C ASP A 136 -4.74 -12.93 4.37
N SER A 137 -5.08 -11.64 4.52
CA SER A 137 -6.48 -11.16 4.56
C SER A 137 -7.12 -10.71 3.24
#